data_AF-A0A4S4NFP2-F1
#
_entry.id   AF-A0A4S4NFP2-F1
#
_cell.length_a   1.000
_cell.length_b   1.000
_cell.length_c   1.000
_cell.angle_alpha   90.00
_cell.angle_beta   90.00
_cell.angle_gamma   90.00
#
_symmetry.space_group_name_H-M   'P 1'
#
loop_
_entity.id
_entity.type
_entity.pdbx_description
1 polymer ?
#
loop_
_entity_poly.entity_id
_entity_poly.type
_entity_poly.pdbx_seq_one_letter_code
_entity_poly.pdbx_strand_id
1 'polypeptide(L)'
;MAGLTKRRYRKVTVLIMRHQGHSAAVIEAALGLDDNTIYRYEQAYHQMGLERFLDDHYVAYAGRLSEEQEQALAPHLNDYLYPDAKSMAAYGYEHFGVPYSSAGMTALLKRLGFVYKKSKAVAAKSDEAAQCLFVEEQLPALLEEAARGEAVVYFADGCHPTHNTETSRGWIRRGQDFVIDCNSGRKRVNINAAINALKPEHLVSDLIDSVNAQSIQRLCRQLLKKHPGRQKKIYLVCDNGKRPSNCV
;
A
#
# COMPACT_ATOMS: atom_id res chain seq x y z
N MET A 1 3.77 17.51 -36.03
CA MET A 1 2.53 17.14 -36.73
C MET A 1 1.92 15.94 -36.01
N ALA A 2 0.80 16.13 -35.31
CA ALA A 2 0.09 15.00 -34.68
C ALA A 2 -0.43 14.06 -35.79
N GLY A 3 -0.15 12.76 -35.68
CA GLY A 3 -0.62 11.77 -36.65
C GLY A 3 -2.15 11.78 -36.76
N LEU A 4 -2.66 11.57 -37.97
CA LEU A 4 -4.11 11.43 -38.19
C LEU A 4 -4.62 10.21 -37.41
N THR A 5 -5.67 10.39 -36.60
CA THR A 5 -6.37 9.26 -35.96
C THR A 5 -6.89 8.31 -37.04
N LYS A 6 -7.01 7.01 -36.74
CA LYS A 6 -7.51 6.00 -37.70
C LYS A 6 -8.86 6.40 -38.33
N ARG A 7 -9.71 7.10 -37.55
CA ARG A 7 -11.00 7.63 -38.01
C ARG A 7 -10.82 8.79 -39.00
N ARG A 8 -9.99 9.79 -38.67
CA ARG A 8 -9.71 10.92 -39.56
C ARG A 8 -9.01 10.49 -40.85
N TYR A 9 -8.08 9.55 -40.76
CA TYR A 9 -7.43 8.95 -41.93
C TYR A 9 -8.48 8.39 -42.89
N ARG A 10 -9.38 7.52 -42.42
CA ARG A 10 -10.46 6.95 -43.25
C ARG A 10 -11.37 8.02 -43.88
N LYS A 11 -11.78 9.02 -43.09
CA LYS A 11 -12.58 10.15 -43.57
C LYS A 11 -11.90 10.89 -44.73
N VAL A 12 -10.61 11.23 -44.60
CA VAL A 12 -9.84 11.94 -45.62
C VAL A 12 -9.59 11.07 -46.86
N THR A 13 -9.24 9.79 -46.67
CA THR A 13 -8.98 8.86 -47.77
C THR A 13 -10.21 8.66 -48.65
N VAL A 14 -11.42 8.58 -48.06
CA VAL A 14 -12.68 8.54 -48.82
C VAL A 14 -12.81 9.76 -49.73
N LEU A 15 -12.58 10.98 -49.22
CA LEU A 15 -12.70 12.21 -50.02
C LEU A 15 -11.65 12.27 -51.15
N ILE A 16 -10.40 11.85 -50.88
CA ILE A 16 -9.34 11.80 -51.89
C ILE A 16 -9.70 10.80 -53.00
N MET A 17 -10.14 9.59 -52.65
CA MET A 17 -10.50 8.58 -53.63
C MET A 17 -11.72 9.00 -54.47
N ARG A 18 -12.69 9.70 -53.86
CA ARG A 18 -13.83 10.29 -54.59
C ARG A 18 -13.39 11.39 -55.54
N HIS A 19 -12.48 12.27 -55.11
CA HIS A 19 -11.92 13.32 -55.97
C HIS A 19 -11.13 12.74 -57.15
N GLN A 20 -10.44 11.61 -56.95
CA GLN A 20 -9.73 10.86 -58.00
C GLN A 20 -10.67 10.07 -58.94
N GLY A 21 -11.99 10.11 -58.72
CA GLY A 21 -12.98 9.47 -59.58
C GLY A 21 -13.23 7.99 -59.30
N HIS A 22 -12.78 7.45 -58.18
CA HIS A 22 -13.05 6.05 -57.82
C HIS A 22 -14.54 5.85 -57.47
N SER A 23 -15.08 4.69 -57.88
CA SER A 23 -16.45 4.29 -57.54
C SER A 23 -16.56 3.89 -56.07
N ALA A 24 -17.78 3.96 -55.51
CA ALA A 24 -18.05 3.58 -54.12
C ALA A 24 -17.58 2.14 -53.84
N ALA A 25 -17.87 1.17 -54.73
CA ALA A 25 -17.46 -0.22 -54.60
C ALA A 25 -15.94 -0.42 -54.45
N VAL A 26 -15.12 0.40 -55.12
CA VAL A 26 -13.65 0.35 -54.98
C VAL A 26 -13.22 0.87 -53.60
N ILE A 27 -13.87 1.91 -53.11
CA ILE A 27 -13.61 2.50 -51.80
C ILE A 27 -14.06 1.56 -50.67
N GLU A 28 -15.20 0.89 -50.83
CA GLU A 28 -15.69 -0.14 -49.91
C GLU A 28 -14.67 -1.27 -49.76
N ALA A 29 -14.20 -1.82 -50.90
CA ALA A 29 -13.21 -2.88 -50.91
C ALA A 29 -11.86 -2.46 -50.30
N ALA A 30 -11.43 -1.22 -50.54
CA ALA A 30 -10.14 -0.71 -50.04
C ALA A 30 -10.16 -0.37 -48.53
N LEU A 31 -11.28 0.17 -48.02
CA LEU A 31 -11.36 0.71 -46.66
C LEU A 31 -12.22 -0.12 -45.70
N GLY A 32 -12.96 -1.11 -46.22
CA GLY A 32 -13.92 -1.91 -45.46
C GLY A 32 -15.07 -1.06 -44.90
N LEU A 33 -15.54 -0.10 -45.69
CA LEU A 33 -16.66 0.79 -45.36
C LEU A 33 -17.88 0.38 -46.17
N ASP A 34 -19.06 0.72 -45.65
CA ASP A 34 -20.35 0.59 -46.34
C ASP A 34 -20.61 1.82 -47.23
N ASP A 35 -21.24 1.63 -48.39
CA ASP A 35 -21.59 2.66 -49.37
C ASP A 35 -22.32 3.86 -48.72
N ASN A 36 -23.27 3.62 -47.82
CA ASN A 36 -23.99 4.68 -47.12
C ASN A 36 -23.03 5.53 -46.28
N THR A 37 -21.99 4.92 -45.70
CA THR A 37 -20.97 5.66 -44.96
C THR A 37 -20.11 6.52 -45.88
N ILE A 38 -19.80 6.04 -47.07
CA ILE A 38 -19.05 6.78 -48.10
C ILE A 38 -19.85 8.01 -48.55
N TYR A 39 -21.12 7.83 -48.94
CA TYR A 39 -21.99 8.94 -49.34
C TYR A 39 -22.24 9.92 -48.20
N ARG A 40 -22.41 9.44 -46.96
CA ARG A 40 -22.55 10.30 -45.79
C ARG A 40 -21.31 11.16 -45.55
N TYR A 41 -20.11 10.62 -45.78
CA TYR A 41 -18.87 11.40 -45.64
C TYR A 41 -18.74 12.46 -46.72
N GLU A 42 -19.08 12.13 -47.97
CA GLU A 42 -19.11 13.07 -49.09
C GLU A 42 -20.10 14.22 -48.83
N GLN A 43 -21.34 13.89 -48.44
CA GLN A 43 -22.36 14.89 -48.12
C GLN A 43 -21.97 15.76 -46.93
N ALA A 44 -21.47 15.17 -45.85
CA ALA A 44 -21.05 15.92 -44.67
C ALA A 44 -19.90 16.89 -44.98
N TYR A 45 -18.95 16.49 -45.84
CA TYR A 45 -17.89 17.37 -46.32
C TYR A 45 -18.45 18.55 -47.12
N HIS A 46 -19.35 18.30 -48.08
CA HIS A 46 -19.95 19.36 -48.89
C HIS A 46 -20.80 20.34 -48.07
N GLN A 47 -21.44 19.88 -47.00
CA GLN A 47 -22.29 20.72 -46.15
C GLN A 47 -21.51 21.54 -45.11
N MET A 48 -20.42 20.99 -44.56
CA MET A 48 -19.78 21.55 -43.36
C MET A 48 -18.34 22.03 -43.58
N GLY A 49 -17.73 21.72 -44.72
CA GLY A 49 -16.33 22.02 -45.03
C GLY A 49 -15.32 21.10 -44.31
N LEU A 50 -14.06 21.14 -44.75
CA LEU A 50 -13.02 20.22 -44.30
C LEU A 50 -12.74 20.29 -42.79
N GLU A 51 -12.60 21.51 -42.25
CA GLU A 51 -12.23 21.72 -40.85
C GLU A 51 -13.27 21.14 -39.90
N ARG A 52 -14.55 21.43 -40.15
CA ARG A 52 -15.67 20.97 -39.32
C ARG A 52 -15.96 19.48 -39.50
N PHE A 53 -15.72 18.92 -40.69
CA PHE A 53 -15.86 17.49 -40.97
C PHE A 53 -14.80 16.62 -40.26
N LEU A 54 -13.58 17.16 -40.10
CA LEU A 54 -12.49 16.51 -39.39
C LEU A 54 -12.53 16.72 -37.88
N ASP A 55 -13.34 17.67 -37.40
CA ASP A 55 -13.66 17.74 -35.98
C ASP A 55 -14.45 16.48 -35.58
N ASP A 56 -13.94 15.77 -34.58
CA ASP A 56 -14.56 14.54 -34.11
C ASP A 56 -15.50 14.79 -32.92
N HIS A 57 -15.52 16.03 -32.38
CA HIS A 57 -16.25 16.47 -31.17
C HIS A 57 -16.28 15.41 -30.06
N TYR A 58 -15.22 14.59 -29.99
CA TYR A 58 -15.20 13.42 -29.13
C TYR A 58 -14.91 13.90 -27.71
N VAL A 59 -15.96 13.99 -26.90
CA VAL A 59 -15.84 14.22 -25.47
C VAL A 59 -15.56 12.87 -24.83
N ALA A 60 -14.34 12.67 -24.36
CA ALA A 60 -14.01 11.49 -23.56
C ALA A 60 -14.89 11.50 -22.31
N TYR A 61 -15.55 10.38 -22.02
CA TYR A 61 -16.38 10.26 -20.82
C TYR A 61 -15.51 10.45 -19.57
N ALA A 62 -15.70 11.60 -18.91
CA ALA A 62 -14.92 12.01 -17.76
C ALA A 62 -15.59 11.60 -16.43
N GLY A 63 -16.52 10.65 -16.42
CA GLY A 63 -17.24 10.26 -15.20
C GLY A 63 -18.51 11.08 -14.98
N ARG A 64 -19.18 10.83 -13.85
CA ARG A 64 -20.44 11.49 -13.46
C ARG A 64 -20.25 12.65 -12.49
N LEU A 65 -19.10 12.73 -11.81
CA LEU A 65 -18.75 13.87 -10.97
C LEU A 65 -18.21 15.01 -11.82
N SER A 66 -18.51 16.25 -11.42
CA SER A 66 -17.85 17.44 -11.96
C SER A 66 -16.42 17.55 -11.43
N GLU A 67 -15.59 18.34 -12.10
CA GLU A 67 -14.21 18.61 -11.67
C GLU A 67 -14.15 19.20 -10.25
N GLU A 68 -15.10 20.08 -9.91
CA GLU A 68 -15.23 20.67 -8.56
C GLU A 68 -15.55 19.60 -7.50
N GLN A 69 -16.42 18.64 -7.83
CA GLN A 69 -16.76 17.54 -6.93
C GLN A 69 -15.59 16.56 -6.76
N GLU A 70 -14.81 16.32 -7.80
CA GLU A 70 -13.58 15.53 -7.72
C GLU A 70 -12.51 16.19 -6.85
N GLN A 71 -12.35 17.51 -6.98
CA GLN A 71 -11.44 18.31 -6.15
C GLN A 71 -11.89 18.37 -4.69
N ALA A 72 -13.19 18.32 -4.40
CA ALA A 72 -13.71 18.22 -3.03
C ALA A 72 -13.59 16.80 -2.44
N LEU A 73 -13.71 15.76 -3.28
CA LEU A 73 -13.65 14.36 -2.84
C LEU A 73 -12.23 13.93 -2.46
N ALA A 74 -11.20 14.37 -3.19
CA ALA A 74 -9.83 13.90 -2.98
C ALA A 74 -9.25 14.24 -1.58
N PRO A 75 -9.39 15.48 -1.04
CA PRO A 75 -8.94 15.80 0.32
C PRO A 75 -9.65 14.96 1.39
N HIS A 76 -10.97 14.79 1.26
CA HIS A 76 -11.74 13.97 2.19
C HIS A 76 -11.26 12.51 2.23
N LEU A 77 -10.95 11.93 1.07
CA LEU A 77 -10.43 10.57 0.97
C LEU A 77 -8.98 10.41 1.49
N ASN A 78 -8.25 11.51 1.65
CA ASN A 78 -6.93 11.49 2.30
C ASN A 78 -7.07 11.43 3.84
N ASP A 79 -8.08 12.10 4.38
CA ASP A 79 -8.31 12.20 5.83
C ASP A 79 -9.08 11.00 6.39
N TYR A 80 -9.95 10.38 5.57
CA TYR A 80 -10.82 9.29 5.98
C TYR A 80 -10.54 7.98 5.22
N LEU A 81 -10.21 6.93 5.97
CA LEU A 81 -10.01 5.60 5.41
C LEU A 81 -11.33 4.87 5.23
N TYR A 82 -11.69 4.62 3.97
CA TYR A 82 -12.80 3.73 3.64
C TYR A 82 -12.31 2.31 3.32
N PRO A 83 -12.99 1.27 3.82
CA PRO A 83 -12.56 -0.12 3.63
C PRO A 83 -12.74 -0.62 2.18
N ASP A 84 -13.72 -0.07 1.45
CA ASP A 84 -14.03 -0.46 0.08
C ASP A 84 -14.61 0.68 -0.77
N ALA A 85 -14.60 0.49 -2.09
CA ALA A 85 -15.15 1.44 -3.06
C ALA A 85 -16.69 1.59 -2.96
N LYS A 86 -17.39 0.66 -2.31
CA LYS A 86 -18.86 0.74 -2.11
C LYS A 86 -19.19 1.79 -1.06
N SER A 87 -18.42 1.83 0.02
CA SER A 87 -18.53 2.81 1.09
C SER A 87 -18.21 4.21 0.57
N MET A 88 -17.20 4.34 -0.29
CA MET A 88 -16.89 5.59 -0.98
C MET A 88 -18.00 6.01 -1.96
N ALA A 89 -18.62 5.06 -2.68
CA ALA A 89 -19.76 5.34 -3.54
C ALA A 89 -21.00 5.80 -2.77
N ALA A 90 -21.24 5.25 -1.57
CA ALA A 90 -22.30 5.71 -0.69
C ALA A 90 -22.07 7.15 -0.21
N TYR A 91 -20.85 7.49 0.20
CA TYR A 91 -20.48 8.86 0.56
C TYR A 91 -20.67 9.83 -0.62
N GLY A 92 -20.20 9.46 -1.81
CA GLY A 92 -20.38 10.28 -3.01
C GLY A 92 -21.85 10.51 -3.36
N TYR A 93 -22.72 9.52 -3.12
CA TYR A 93 -24.15 9.67 -3.32
C TYR A 93 -24.79 10.58 -2.26
N GLU A 94 -24.43 10.42 -0.99
CA GLU A 94 -24.96 11.23 0.11
C GLU A 94 -24.55 12.70 0.00
N HIS A 95 -23.30 12.96 -0.38
CA HIS A 95 -22.73 14.31 -0.41
C HIS A 95 -22.98 15.05 -1.73
N PHE A 96 -22.95 14.34 -2.86
CA PHE A 96 -23.08 14.95 -4.19
C PHE A 96 -24.37 14.56 -4.95
N GLY A 97 -25.15 13.61 -4.43
CA GLY A 97 -26.35 13.11 -5.11
C GLY A 97 -26.08 12.25 -6.34
N VAL A 98 -24.81 11.89 -6.61
CA VAL A 98 -24.41 11.20 -7.84
C VAL A 98 -24.22 9.70 -7.60
N PRO A 99 -25.07 8.82 -8.18
CA PRO A 99 -24.94 7.39 -7.96
C PRO A 99 -23.75 6.81 -8.74
N TYR A 100 -22.93 6.02 -8.06
CA TYR A 100 -21.83 5.25 -8.65
C TYR A 100 -21.96 3.76 -8.36
N SER A 101 -21.62 2.92 -9.36
CA SER A 101 -21.37 1.51 -9.11
C SER A 101 -19.99 1.33 -8.45
N SER A 102 -19.78 0.21 -7.77
CA SER A 102 -18.47 -0.11 -7.18
C SER A 102 -17.34 -0.10 -8.22
N ALA A 103 -17.59 -0.63 -9.41
CA ALA A 103 -16.65 -0.62 -10.53
C ALA A 103 -16.39 0.81 -11.05
N GLY A 104 -17.43 1.64 -11.17
CA GLY A 104 -17.31 3.04 -11.59
C GLY A 104 -16.51 3.86 -10.59
N MET A 105 -16.78 3.68 -9.29
CA MET A 105 -16.03 4.35 -8.22
C MET A 105 -14.57 3.90 -8.21
N THR A 106 -14.30 2.60 -8.42
CA THR A 106 -12.93 2.09 -8.54
C THR A 106 -12.18 2.73 -9.73
N ALA A 107 -12.84 2.89 -10.88
CA ALA A 107 -12.24 3.54 -12.04
C ALA A 107 -11.94 5.02 -11.78
N LEU A 108 -12.86 5.73 -11.12
CA LEU A 108 -12.69 7.12 -10.68
C LEU A 108 -11.48 7.24 -9.73
N LEU A 109 -11.41 6.43 -8.69
CA LEU A 109 -10.32 6.45 -7.70
C LEU A 109 -8.95 6.25 -8.35
N LYS A 110 -8.84 5.29 -9.28
CA LYS A 110 -7.61 5.06 -10.04
C LYS A 110 -7.20 6.28 -10.86
N ARG A 111 -8.16 6.97 -11.48
CA ARG A 111 -7.91 8.19 -12.24
C ARG A 111 -7.46 9.34 -11.32
N LEU A 112 -8.04 9.44 -10.13
CA LEU A 112 -7.63 10.39 -9.09
C LEU A 112 -6.30 10.02 -8.42
N GLY A 113 -5.63 8.95 -8.84
CA GLY A 113 -4.31 8.55 -8.33
C GLY A 113 -4.34 7.64 -7.10
N PHE A 114 -5.51 7.22 -6.62
CA PHE A 114 -5.62 6.32 -5.49
C PHE A 114 -5.29 4.88 -5.88
N VAL A 115 -4.57 4.19 -4.99
CA VAL A 115 -4.19 2.78 -5.15
C VAL A 115 -4.65 1.99 -3.93
N TYR A 116 -5.22 0.81 -4.16
CA TYR A 116 -5.61 -0.08 -3.08
C TYR A 116 -4.37 -0.71 -2.42
N LYS A 117 -4.09 -0.30 -1.18
CA LYS A 117 -2.95 -0.79 -0.38
C LYS A 117 -3.39 -1.13 1.04
N LYS A 118 -2.68 -2.05 1.68
CA LYS A 118 -2.86 -2.33 3.11
C LYS A 118 -2.35 -1.13 3.91
N SER A 119 -3.15 -0.60 4.83
CA SER A 119 -2.72 0.45 5.75
C SER A 119 -1.55 -0.05 6.62
N LYS A 120 -0.61 0.83 6.91
CA LYS A 120 0.51 0.53 7.81
C LYS A 120 0.06 0.80 9.24
N ALA A 121 0.25 -0.18 10.11
CA ALA A 121 0.16 0.06 11.54
C ALA A 121 1.40 0.85 11.95
N VAL A 122 1.21 2.05 12.48
CA VAL A 122 2.26 2.79 13.19
C VAL A 122 2.08 2.48 14.67
N ALA A 123 3.18 2.18 15.37
CA ALA A 123 3.13 1.91 16.80
C ALA A 123 2.64 3.16 17.55
N ALA A 124 1.49 3.08 18.21
CA ALA A 124 0.78 4.23 18.77
C ALA A 124 1.45 4.91 19.99
N LYS A 125 2.68 4.53 20.37
CA LYS A 125 3.32 4.91 21.64
C LYS A 125 4.85 5.07 21.59
N SER A 126 5.43 5.40 20.45
CA SER A 126 6.84 5.83 20.43
C SER A 126 6.93 7.32 20.75
N ASP A 127 7.57 7.67 21.86
CA ASP A 127 8.08 9.03 22.06
C ASP A 127 9.32 9.17 21.18
N GLU A 128 9.11 9.65 19.96
CA GLU A 128 10.15 9.78 18.95
C GLU A 128 11.30 10.67 19.43
N ALA A 129 11.01 11.74 20.16
CA ALA A 129 12.03 12.63 20.72
C ALA A 129 12.89 11.92 21.77
N ALA A 130 12.28 11.15 22.67
CA ALA A 130 13.02 10.37 23.66
C ALA A 130 13.88 9.27 23.01
N GLN A 131 13.39 8.64 21.94
CA GLN A 131 14.15 7.65 21.19
C GLN A 131 15.35 8.27 20.46
N CYS A 132 15.14 9.41 19.78
CA CYS A 132 16.22 10.17 19.15
C CYS A 132 17.29 10.57 20.17
N LEU A 133 16.90 11.14 21.30
CA LEU A 133 17.84 11.54 22.36
C LEU A 133 18.62 10.34 22.91
N PHE A 134 17.96 9.19 23.11
CA PHE A 134 18.64 7.97 23.54
C PHE A 134 19.70 7.51 22.53
N VAL A 135 19.36 7.50 21.24
CA VAL A 135 20.25 7.04 20.16
C VAL A 135 21.41 7.99 19.93
N GLU A 136 21.17 9.31 19.98
CA GLU A 136 22.17 10.32 19.66
C GLU A 136 23.08 10.66 20.84
N GLU A 137 22.55 10.69 22.07
CA GLU A 137 23.30 11.19 23.22
C GLU A 137 23.71 10.06 24.20
N GLN A 138 22.79 9.16 24.54
CA GLN A 138 23.02 8.20 25.63
C GLN A 138 23.71 6.93 25.15
N LEU A 139 23.26 6.36 24.04
CA LEU A 139 23.76 5.10 23.51
C LEU A 139 25.26 5.14 23.15
N PRO A 140 25.80 6.19 22.49
CA PRO A 140 27.22 6.24 22.15
C PRO A 140 28.12 6.15 23.38
N ALA A 141 27.79 6.89 24.45
CA ALA A 141 28.57 6.88 25.69
C ALA A 141 28.59 5.48 26.36
N LEU A 142 27.46 4.77 26.35
CA LEU A 142 27.37 3.40 26.88
C LEU A 142 28.21 2.41 26.06
N LEU A 143 28.20 2.55 24.73
CA LEU A 143 28.98 1.70 23.84
C LEU A 143 30.48 1.97 23.95
N GLU A 144 30.90 3.22 24.17
CA GLU A 144 32.30 3.57 24.44
C GLU A 144 32.81 2.96 25.75
N GLU A 145 32.03 3.04 26.84
CA GLU A 145 32.39 2.40 28.12
C GLU A 145 32.49 0.87 27.97
N ALA A 146 31.61 0.27 27.16
CA ALA A 146 31.67 -1.15 26.84
C ALA A 146 32.91 -1.50 25.99
N ALA A 147 33.28 -0.65 25.03
CA ALA A 147 34.45 -0.84 24.18
C ALA A 147 35.77 -0.75 24.97
N ARG A 148 35.83 0.10 26.00
CA ARG A 148 36.95 0.15 26.96
C ARG A 148 37.01 -1.06 27.90
N GLY A 149 35.97 -1.90 27.92
CA GLY A 149 35.91 -3.09 28.77
C GLY A 149 35.53 -2.81 30.24
N GLU A 150 35.14 -1.58 30.55
CA GLU A 150 34.69 -1.11 31.86
C GLU A 150 33.25 -1.57 32.16
N ALA A 151 32.43 -1.69 31.10
CA ALA A 151 31.05 -2.14 31.17
C ALA A 151 30.72 -3.20 30.11
N VAL A 152 29.51 -3.75 30.20
CA VAL A 152 28.90 -4.60 29.18
C VAL A 152 27.49 -4.13 28.93
N VAL A 153 27.15 -3.87 27.67
CA VAL A 153 25.80 -3.42 27.26
C VAL A 153 25.02 -4.59 26.67
N TYR A 154 23.79 -4.75 27.13
CA TYR A 154 22.83 -5.73 26.65
C TYR A 154 21.54 -5.06 26.21
N PHE A 155 21.01 -5.47 25.08
CA PHE A 155 19.66 -5.12 24.63
C PHE A 155 18.72 -6.28 24.91
N ALA A 156 17.69 -6.05 25.72
CA ALA A 156 16.71 -7.05 26.07
C ALA A 156 15.37 -6.83 25.38
N ASP A 157 14.85 -7.91 24.80
CA ASP A 157 13.56 -7.93 24.14
C ASP A 157 12.79 -9.24 24.39
N GLY A 158 11.47 -9.13 24.38
CA GLY A 158 10.54 -10.24 24.51
C GLY A 158 10.01 -10.66 23.14
N CYS A 159 10.33 -11.87 22.71
CA CYS A 159 9.80 -12.44 21.47
C CYS A 159 8.68 -13.45 21.78
N HIS A 160 7.64 -13.45 20.94
CA HIS A 160 6.50 -14.35 21.05
C HIS A 160 6.29 -15.18 19.76
N PRO A 161 7.22 -16.11 19.40
CA PRO A 161 7.03 -16.93 18.22
C PRO A 161 5.72 -17.72 18.30
N THR A 162 4.92 -17.60 17.24
CA THR A 162 3.68 -18.36 17.11
C THR A 162 3.91 -19.56 16.20
N HIS A 163 3.69 -20.75 16.73
CA HIS A 163 3.53 -21.94 15.92
C HIS A 163 2.08 -21.99 15.43
N ASN A 164 1.71 -21.18 14.43
CA ASN A 164 0.39 -21.16 13.82
C ASN A 164 0.51 -21.21 12.29
N THR A 165 -0.40 -21.92 11.63
CA THR A 165 -0.54 -21.86 10.18
C THR A 165 -1.10 -20.48 9.79
N GLU A 166 -0.32 -19.67 9.08
CA GLU A 166 -0.81 -18.42 8.51
C GLU A 166 -1.47 -18.70 7.15
N THR A 167 -2.77 -18.40 7.03
CA THR A 167 -3.46 -18.46 5.74
C THR A 167 -3.03 -17.27 4.88
N SER A 168 -2.52 -17.54 3.69
CA SER A 168 -2.17 -16.51 2.70
C SER A 168 -3.31 -16.29 1.69
N ARG A 169 -3.15 -15.33 0.77
CA ARG A 169 -4.14 -15.05 -0.29
C ARG A 169 -3.93 -16.01 -1.46
N GLY A 170 -5.01 -16.65 -1.93
CA GLY A 170 -5.01 -17.54 -3.09
C GLY A 170 -6.18 -17.30 -4.04
N TRP A 171 -6.03 -17.68 -5.30
CA TRP A 171 -7.11 -17.65 -6.29
C TRP A 171 -8.01 -18.87 -6.14
N ILE A 172 -9.13 -18.70 -5.45
CA ILE A 172 -10.10 -19.77 -5.17
C ILE A 172 -11.33 -19.57 -6.07
N ARG A 173 -11.90 -20.67 -6.57
CA ARG A 173 -13.07 -20.62 -7.46
C ARG A 173 -14.28 -20.03 -6.73
N ARG A 174 -15.06 -19.22 -7.45
CA ARG A 174 -16.28 -18.59 -6.93
C ARG A 174 -17.25 -19.66 -6.40
N GLY A 175 -17.67 -19.51 -5.14
CA GLY A 175 -18.58 -20.45 -4.47
C GLY A 175 -17.91 -21.68 -3.86
N GLN A 176 -16.57 -21.71 -3.80
CA GLN A 176 -15.81 -22.79 -3.16
C GLN A 176 -14.94 -22.22 -2.03
N ASP A 177 -14.78 -23.02 -0.97
CA ASP A 177 -13.82 -22.77 0.10
C ASP A 177 -12.57 -23.63 -0.13
N PHE A 178 -11.41 -23.08 0.22
CA PHE A 178 -10.15 -23.83 0.26
C PHE A 178 -9.73 -23.97 1.71
N VAL A 179 -9.92 -25.16 2.27
CA VAL A 179 -9.60 -25.45 3.66
C VAL A 179 -8.12 -25.75 3.78
N ILE A 180 -7.47 -25.07 4.71
CA ILE A 180 -6.09 -25.35 5.11
C ILE A 180 -6.16 -25.98 6.50
N ASP A 181 -5.48 -27.11 6.67
CA ASP A 181 -5.37 -27.75 7.97
C ASP A 181 -4.59 -26.84 8.92
N CYS A 182 -5.30 -26.30 9.91
CA CYS A 182 -4.73 -25.52 10.98
C CYS A 182 -4.42 -26.44 12.16
N ASN A 183 -3.33 -26.17 12.87
CA ASN A 183 -3.04 -26.87 14.10
C ASN A 183 -4.11 -26.61 15.18
N SER A 184 -4.47 -27.65 15.93
CA SER A 184 -5.59 -27.62 16.88
C SER A 184 -5.30 -26.87 18.19
N GLY A 185 -4.11 -26.30 18.34
CA GLY A 185 -3.70 -25.63 19.58
C GLY A 185 -2.81 -24.42 19.32
N ARG A 186 -3.21 -23.27 19.89
CA ARG A 186 -2.35 -22.08 19.98
C ARG A 186 -1.32 -22.31 21.08
N LYS A 187 -0.20 -22.96 20.77
CA LYS A 187 1.00 -22.92 21.63
C LYS A 187 1.85 -21.72 21.21
N ARG A 188 1.94 -20.74 22.10
CA ARG A 188 2.88 -19.63 21.99
C ARG A 188 4.10 -19.96 22.83
N VAL A 189 5.28 -19.78 22.27
CA VAL A 189 6.52 -19.78 23.05
C VAL A 189 6.79 -18.31 23.38
N ASN A 190 7.08 -18.01 24.64
CA ASN A 190 7.55 -16.66 24.99
C ASN A 190 9.02 -16.78 25.36
N ILE A 191 9.84 -15.93 24.74
CA ILE A 191 11.28 -15.91 24.91
C ILE A 191 11.63 -14.52 25.42
N ASN A 192 12.27 -14.43 26.57
CA ASN A 192 12.88 -13.18 27.02
C ASN A 192 14.39 -13.30 26.83
N ALA A 193 14.97 -12.42 26.03
CA ALA A 193 16.35 -12.55 25.60
C ALA A 193 17.08 -11.22 25.73
N ALA A 194 18.37 -11.29 26.05
CA ALA A 194 19.31 -10.19 26.08
C ALA A 194 20.51 -10.48 25.18
N ILE A 195 20.75 -9.61 24.20
CA ILE A 195 21.86 -9.70 23.24
C ILE A 195 22.92 -8.66 23.63
N ASN A 196 24.19 -9.06 23.65
CA ASN A 196 25.29 -8.14 23.89
C ASN A 196 25.50 -7.20 22.70
N ALA A 197 25.64 -5.91 22.97
CA ALA A 197 25.73 -4.88 21.93
C ALA A 197 26.98 -4.98 21.04
N LEU A 198 28.13 -5.37 21.61
CA LEU A 198 29.40 -5.45 20.88
C LEU A 198 29.73 -6.85 20.37
N LYS A 199 29.09 -7.89 20.95
CA LYS A 199 29.30 -9.30 20.63
C LYS A 199 27.97 -10.02 20.51
N PRO A 200 27.23 -9.87 19.39
CA PRO A 200 25.88 -10.40 19.26
C PRO A 200 25.75 -11.92 19.52
N GLU A 201 26.82 -12.68 19.33
CA GLU A 201 26.91 -14.11 19.67
C GLU A 201 26.76 -14.39 21.18
N HIS A 202 26.97 -13.38 22.03
CA HIS A 202 26.77 -13.47 23.48
C HIS A 202 25.32 -13.21 23.87
N LEU A 203 24.44 -14.13 23.51
CA LEU A 203 23.03 -14.15 23.92
C LEU A 203 22.84 -14.71 25.34
N VAL A 204 21.85 -14.20 26.06
CA VAL A 204 21.24 -14.85 27.23
C VAL A 204 19.74 -14.92 26.96
N SER A 205 19.12 -16.08 27.10
CA SER A 205 17.69 -16.25 26.83
C SER A 205 17.02 -17.14 27.85
N ASP A 206 15.77 -16.83 28.18
CA ASP A 206 14.92 -17.57 29.10
C ASP A 206 13.60 -17.90 28.37
N LEU A 207 13.24 -19.18 28.32
CA LEU A 207 11.92 -19.64 27.88
C LEU A 207 10.95 -19.44 29.03
N ILE A 208 9.88 -18.69 28.80
CA ILE A 208 8.98 -18.25 29.85
C ILE A 208 7.52 -18.47 29.46
N ASP A 209 6.67 -18.71 30.46
CA ASP A 209 5.23 -18.81 30.23
C ASP A 209 4.59 -17.42 30.07
N SER A 210 5.18 -16.38 30.65
CA SER A 210 4.72 -15.00 30.51
C SER A 210 5.86 -14.01 30.80
N VAL A 211 5.90 -12.89 30.05
CA VAL A 211 6.80 -11.76 30.33
C VAL A 211 6.27 -11.01 31.56
N ASN A 212 6.90 -11.25 32.71
CA ASN A 212 6.56 -10.61 33.99
C ASN A 212 7.84 -10.17 34.74
N ALA A 213 7.69 -9.44 35.85
CA ALA A 213 8.84 -8.97 36.65
C ALA A 213 9.79 -10.11 37.07
N GLN A 214 9.24 -11.28 37.40
CA GLN A 214 10.06 -12.44 37.80
C GLN A 214 10.90 -12.97 36.64
N SER A 215 10.37 -12.98 35.42
CA SER A 215 11.13 -13.37 34.22
C SER A 215 12.30 -12.45 33.93
N ILE A 216 12.15 -11.14 34.18
CA ILE A 216 13.22 -10.16 34.06
C ILE A 216 14.26 -10.38 35.15
N GLN A 217 13.84 -10.59 36.39
CA GLN A 217 14.78 -10.90 37.48
C GLN A 217 15.60 -12.16 37.18
N ARG A 218 14.99 -13.21 36.60
CA ARG A 218 15.72 -14.41 36.17
C ARG A 218 16.75 -14.09 35.10
N LEU A 219 16.38 -13.30 34.08
CA LEU A 219 17.30 -12.85 33.04
C LEU A 219 18.47 -12.07 33.63
N CYS A 220 18.21 -11.12 34.55
CA CYS A 220 19.26 -10.37 35.25
C CYS A 220 20.18 -11.28 36.07
N ARG A 221 19.63 -12.28 36.78
CA ARG A 221 20.44 -13.28 37.50
C ARG A 221 21.32 -14.10 36.56
N GLN A 222 20.82 -14.47 35.38
CA GLN A 222 21.62 -15.19 34.37
C GLN A 222 22.75 -14.30 33.83
N LEU A 223 22.48 -13.01 33.57
CA LEU A 223 23.48 -12.04 33.15
C LEU A 223 24.58 -11.86 34.22
N LEU A 224 24.20 -11.72 35.49
CA LEU A 224 25.14 -11.62 36.61
C LEU A 224 26.00 -12.89 36.75
N LYS A 225 25.42 -14.08 36.52
CA LYS A 225 26.19 -15.34 36.51
C LYS A 225 27.16 -15.44 35.34
N LYS A 226 26.81 -14.90 34.17
CA LYS A 226 27.65 -14.91 32.95
C LYS A 226 28.85 -13.97 33.07
N HIS A 227 28.77 -12.97 33.93
CA HIS A 227 29.85 -12.03 34.24
C HIS A 227 30.27 -12.15 35.72
N PRO A 228 30.90 -13.26 36.13
CA PRO A 228 31.32 -13.47 37.51
C PRO A 228 32.51 -12.55 37.83
N GLY A 229 32.22 -11.36 38.35
CA GLY A 229 33.21 -10.39 38.77
C GLY A 229 32.54 -9.09 39.18
N ARG A 230 32.68 -8.68 40.44
CA ARG A 230 32.03 -7.49 41.03
C ARG A 230 32.44 -6.16 40.38
N GLN A 231 33.37 -6.13 39.42
CA GLN A 231 33.94 -4.90 38.86
C GLN A 231 33.35 -4.41 37.53
N LYS A 232 32.60 -5.22 36.78
CA LYS A 232 32.07 -4.78 35.47
C LYS A 232 30.62 -4.35 35.58
N LYS A 233 30.33 -3.10 35.23
CA LYS A 233 28.95 -2.59 35.14
C LYS A 233 28.22 -3.31 34.01
N ILE A 234 26.95 -3.67 34.23
CA ILE A 234 26.09 -4.25 33.20
C ILE A 234 24.98 -3.25 32.91
N TYR A 235 24.94 -2.71 31.70
CA TYR A 235 23.84 -1.89 31.22
C TYR A 235 22.83 -2.79 30.51
N LEU A 236 21.58 -2.77 30.97
CA LEU A 236 20.48 -3.52 30.35
C LEU A 236 19.49 -2.52 29.74
N VAL A 237 19.53 -2.39 28.43
CA VAL A 237 18.62 -1.53 27.66
C VAL A 237 17.36 -2.35 27.34
N CYS A 238 16.20 -1.84 27.74
CA CYS A 238 14.91 -2.47 27.51
C CYS A 238 13.98 -1.47 26.81
N ASP A 239 13.29 -1.90 25.75
CA ASP A 239 12.20 -1.07 25.20
C ASP A 239 11.05 -1.00 26.20
N ASN A 240 10.43 0.18 26.31
CA ASN A 240 9.47 0.56 27.35
C ASN A 240 8.06 0.00 27.05
N GLY A 241 7.99 -1.27 26.65
CA GLY A 241 6.73 -2.00 26.59
C GLY A 241 6.10 -2.04 27.99
N LYS A 242 4.80 -1.72 28.10
CA LYS A 242 4.07 -1.73 29.38
C LYS A 242 4.32 -3.05 30.12
N ARG A 243 5.09 -2.99 31.20
CA ARG A 243 5.24 -4.06 32.18
C ARG A 243 4.52 -3.65 33.46
N PRO A 244 3.78 -4.54 34.14
CA PRO A 244 3.12 -4.21 35.39
C PRO A 244 4.17 -3.66 36.37
N SER A 245 3.90 -2.45 36.84
CA SER A 245 4.74 -1.54 37.62
C SER A 245 5.16 -2.15 38.95
N ASN A 246 6.24 -2.94 38.98
CA ASN A 246 6.92 -3.39 40.20
C ASN A 246 8.36 -3.85 39.90
N CYS A 247 9.17 -2.97 39.30
CA CYS A 247 10.61 -3.14 39.21
C CYS A 247 11.28 -1.83 39.66
N VAL A 248 11.70 -1.82 40.94
CA VAL A 248 12.81 -0.99 41.43
C VAL A 248 14.09 -1.76 41.15
#